data_AF-A0A3P6L6C1-F1
#
_entry.id   AF-A0A3P6L6C1-F1
#
_cell.length_a   1.000
_cell.length_b   1.000
_cell.length_c   1.000
_cell.angle_alpha   90.00
_cell.angle_beta   90.00
_cell.angle_gamma   90.00
#
_symmetry.space_group_name_H-M   'P 1'
#
loop_
_entity.id
_entity.type
_entity.pdbx_description
1 polymer ?
#
loop_
_entity_poly.entity_id
_entity_poly.type
_entity_poly.pdbx_seq_one_letter_code
_entity_poly.pdbx_strand_id
1 'polypeptide(L)'
;MIRTDDERTHHYHYDSQHRLVFHTRIQHGEPLVESRYLYDPLSRRTGKRVWRRERDLTGWMSLSRKPEVTWYGWDGDRLTTVQTDTTRIQTVYQPGSFAPLIRIETDNGEREKAQCRSLAEKLQQEGSEDGHGVVFPAELVGLLDRLEGKSGQTA
;
A
#
# COMPACT_ATOMS: atom_id res chain seq x y z
N MET A 1 12.87 -18.58 14.66
CA MET A 1 13.38 -19.22 13.43
C MET A 1 12.40 -20.33 13.08
N ILE A 2 11.88 -20.35 11.85
CA ILE A 2 11.03 -21.44 11.36
C ILE A 2 11.76 -22.07 10.17
N ARG A 3 11.80 -23.40 10.12
CA ARG A 3 12.38 -24.18 9.02
C ARG A 3 11.26 -24.93 8.30
N THR A 4 11.27 -24.90 6.98
CA THR A 4 10.41 -25.74 6.14
C THR A 4 11.21 -26.86 5.50
N ASP A 5 10.51 -27.91 5.05
CA ASP A 5 11.09 -29.13 4.47
C ASP A 5 11.93 -28.86 3.20
N ASP A 6 11.72 -27.71 2.55
CA ASP A 6 12.47 -27.23 1.38
C ASP A 6 13.76 -26.45 1.73
N GLU A 7 14.34 -26.73 2.91
CA GLU A 7 15.53 -26.05 3.49
C GLU A 7 15.41 -24.52 3.66
N ARG A 8 14.21 -23.94 3.53
CA ARG A 8 14.06 -22.51 3.78
C ARG A 8 14.06 -22.22 5.26
N THR A 9 14.85 -21.23 5.62
CA THR A 9 14.92 -20.70 6.97
C THR A 9 14.32 -19.30 7.01
N HIS A 10 13.39 -19.09 7.94
CA HIS A 10 12.77 -17.80 8.19
C HIS A 10 13.27 -17.20 9.50
N HIS A 11 13.80 -15.98 9.42
CA HIS A 11 14.21 -15.16 10.56
C HIS A 11 13.20 -14.02 10.74
N TYR A 12 12.73 -13.84 11.96
CA TYR A 12 11.77 -12.80 12.34
C TYR A 12 12.36 -12.01 13.50
N HIS A 13 12.35 -10.69 13.38
CA HIS A 13 12.86 -9.77 14.38
C HIS A 13 11.74 -8.83 14.83
N TYR A 14 11.59 -8.74 16.15
CA TYR A 14 10.55 -7.93 16.78
C TYR A 14 11.20 -6.80 17.58
N ASP A 15 10.53 -5.65 17.63
CA ASP A 15 10.91 -4.58 18.54
C ASP A 15 10.43 -4.84 19.99
N SER A 16 10.70 -3.90 20.90
CA SER A 16 10.27 -3.99 22.30
C SER A 16 8.76 -3.92 22.50
N GLN A 17 7.98 -3.54 21.47
CA GLN A 17 6.52 -3.56 21.47
C GLN A 17 5.96 -4.84 20.83
N HIS A 18 6.82 -5.85 20.60
CA HIS A 18 6.46 -7.12 19.96
C HIS A 18 5.91 -6.98 18.53
N ARG A 19 6.34 -5.94 17.80
CA ARG A 19 5.97 -5.73 16.39
C ARG A 19 7.06 -6.28 15.48
N LEU A 20 6.66 -7.00 14.43
CA LEU A 20 7.60 -7.54 13.44
C LEU A 20 8.23 -6.38 12.64
N VAL A 21 9.50 -6.07 12.87
CA VAL A 21 10.18 -4.95 12.19
C VAL A 21 11.08 -5.41 11.05
N PHE A 22 11.54 -6.66 11.07
CA PHE A 22 12.38 -7.23 10.02
C PHE A 22 12.15 -8.73 9.85
N HIS A 23 12.12 -9.17 8.59
CA HIS A 23 11.98 -10.57 8.19
C HIS A 23 12.99 -10.90 7.09
N THR A 24 13.66 -12.04 7.21
CA THR A 24 14.51 -12.60 6.14
C THR A 24 14.10 -14.03 5.85
N ARG A 25 14.04 -14.39 4.57
CA ARG A 25 13.90 -15.77 4.10
C ARG A 25 15.18 -16.18 3.38
N ILE A 26 15.81 -17.24 3.86
CA ILE A 26 17.08 -17.78 3.35
C ILE A 26 16.81 -19.18 2.79
N GLN A 27 17.41 -19.53 1.65
CA GLN A 27 17.42 -20.88 1.10
C GLN A 27 18.84 -21.24 0.69
N HIS A 28 19.34 -22.42 1.07
CA HIS A 28 20.74 -22.85 0.79
C HIS A 28 21.81 -21.81 1.18
N GLY A 29 21.65 -21.17 2.34
CA GLY A 29 22.58 -20.13 2.83
C GLY A 29 22.43 -18.74 2.20
N GLU A 30 21.53 -18.60 1.23
CA GLU A 30 21.39 -17.42 0.39
C GLU A 30 20.07 -16.67 0.67
N PRO A 31 20.08 -15.34 0.91
CA PRO A 31 18.86 -14.58 1.15
C PRO A 31 18.04 -14.51 -0.14
N LEU A 32 16.77 -14.90 -0.04
CA LEU A 32 15.77 -14.80 -1.11
C LEU A 32 14.94 -13.54 -0.99
N VAL A 33 14.61 -13.17 0.25
CA VAL A 33 13.76 -12.02 0.55
C VAL A 33 14.23 -11.39 1.85
N GLU A 34 14.28 -10.06 1.86
CA GLU A 34 14.31 -9.26 3.08
C GLU A 34 13.10 -8.33 3.10
N SER A 35 12.51 -8.14 4.27
CA SER A 35 11.36 -7.27 4.47
C SER A 35 11.53 -6.42 5.72
N ARG A 36 11.20 -5.14 5.62
CA ARG A 36 11.16 -4.20 6.74
C ARG A 36 9.76 -3.60 6.86
N TYR A 37 9.32 -3.36 8.09
CA TYR A 37 7.98 -2.87 8.38
C TYR A 37 8.06 -1.63 9.27
N LEU A 38 7.21 -0.65 8.96
CA LEU A 38 7.05 0.59 9.73
C LEU A 38 5.67 0.60 10.38
N TYR A 39 5.60 1.15 11.57
CA TYR A 39 4.39 1.25 12.38
C TYR A 39 4.24 2.63 12.96
N ASP A 40 3.00 3.04 13.19
CA ASP A 40 2.69 4.23 13.99
C ASP A 40 2.63 3.89 15.51
N PRO A 41 2.43 4.88 16.40
CA PRO A 41 2.33 4.64 17.85
C PRO A 41 1.17 3.73 18.27
N LEU A 42 0.11 3.64 17.46
CA LEU A 42 -1.02 2.73 17.67
C LEU A 42 -0.74 1.32 17.14
N SER A 43 0.50 1.05 16.74
CA SER A 43 0.96 -0.25 16.21
C SER A 43 0.27 -0.66 14.90
N ARG A 44 -0.29 0.28 14.16
CA ARG A 44 -0.80 0.05 12.81
C ARG A 44 0.37 0.15 11.84
N ARG A 45 0.40 -0.75 10.85
CA ARG A 45 1.48 -0.76 9.85
C ARG A 45 1.30 0.42 8.91
N THR A 46 2.30 1.26 8.77
CA THR A 46 2.29 2.44 7.88
C THR A 46 3.12 2.23 6.63
N GLY A 47 4.13 1.34 6.69
CA GLY A 47 5.00 1.05 5.56
C GLY A 47 5.51 -0.39 5.55
N LYS A 48 5.80 -0.89 4.35
CA LYS A 48 6.46 -2.17 4.10
C LYS A 48 7.47 -1.97 2.98
N ARG A 49 8.70 -2.46 3.18
CA ARG A 49 9.76 -2.46 2.16
C ARG A 49 10.20 -3.90 1.93
N VAL A 50 10.26 -4.35 0.69
CA VAL A 50 10.64 -5.72 0.34
C VAL A 50 11.75 -5.72 -0.68
N TRP A 51 12.85 -6.37 -0.36
CA TRP A 51 13.95 -6.66 -1.27
C TRP A 51 13.84 -8.11 -1.69
N ARG A 52 13.95 -8.38 -2.99
CA ARG A 52 13.83 -9.74 -3.55
C ARG A 52 15.11 -10.11 -4.26
N ARG A 53 15.49 -11.38 -4.14
CA ARG A 53 16.64 -11.89 -4.89
C ARG A 53 16.27 -11.92 -6.37
N GLU A 54 17.01 -11.17 -7.15
CA GLU A 54 16.83 -11.01 -8.59
C GLU A 54 18.18 -11.07 -9.30
N ARG A 55 18.13 -11.24 -10.61
CA ARG A 55 19.31 -11.22 -11.46
C ARG A 55 19.58 -9.78 -11.89
N ASP A 56 20.78 -9.27 -11.66
CA ASP A 56 21.17 -7.96 -12.17
C ASP A 56 21.65 -8.01 -13.63
N LEU A 57 21.99 -6.85 -14.19
CA LEU A 57 22.45 -6.72 -15.59
C LEU A 57 23.75 -7.49 -15.89
N THR A 58 24.53 -7.86 -14.86
CA THR A 58 25.75 -8.67 -15.02
C THR A 58 25.48 -10.16 -14.92
N GLY A 59 24.23 -10.55 -14.62
CA GLY A 59 23.83 -11.93 -14.38
C GLY A 59 23.99 -12.39 -12.93
N TRP A 60 24.45 -11.51 -12.02
CA TRP A 60 24.66 -11.84 -10.61
C TRP A 60 23.32 -11.90 -9.86
N MET A 61 23.17 -12.90 -8.99
CA MET A 61 21.97 -13.06 -8.16
C MET A 61 22.17 -12.38 -6.81
N SER A 62 21.44 -11.30 -6.55
CA SER A 62 21.49 -10.59 -5.27
C SER A 62 20.12 -10.00 -4.92
N LEU A 63 19.94 -9.53 -3.69
CA LEU A 63 18.75 -8.75 -3.35
C LEU A 63 18.71 -7.49 -4.22
N SER A 64 17.51 -7.13 -4.65
CA SER A 64 17.25 -5.93 -5.45
C SER A 64 17.93 -4.70 -4.84
N ARG A 65 18.42 -3.77 -5.66
CA ARG A 65 19.07 -2.55 -5.11
C ARG A 65 18.07 -1.62 -4.44
N LYS A 66 16.85 -1.59 -4.98
CA LYS A 66 15.72 -0.82 -4.44
C LYS A 66 14.64 -1.79 -3.94
N PRO A 67 14.00 -1.50 -2.81
CA PRO A 67 12.86 -2.28 -2.37
C PRO A 67 11.61 -1.94 -3.15
N GLU A 68 10.73 -2.92 -3.30
CA GLU A 68 9.29 -2.69 -3.48
C GLU A 68 8.75 -2.05 -2.20
N VAL A 69 8.05 -0.92 -2.32
CA VAL A 69 7.51 -0.19 -1.16
C VAL A 69 5.98 -0.21 -1.21
N THR A 70 5.35 -0.49 -0.08
CA THR A 70 3.91 -0.32 0.13
C THR A 70 3.67 0.59 1.32
N TRP A 71 2.92 1.65 1.12
CA TRP A 71 2.44 2.57 2.14
C TRP A 71 0.98 2.28 2.49
N TYR A 72 0.64 2.50 3.76
CA TYR A 72 -0.68 2.22 4.32
C TYR A 72 -1.20 3.45 5.05
N GLY A 73 -2.32 4.00 4.57
CA GLY A 73 -3.01 5.14 5.17
C GLY A 73 -4.21 4.70 5.99
N TRP A 74 -4.36 5.28 7.19
CA TRP A 74 -5.39 4.90 8.16
C TRP A 74 -6.32 6.07 8.49
N ASP A 75 -7.58 5.74 8.77
CA ASP A 75 -8.59 6.62 9.37
C ASP A 75 -9.19 5.97 10.62
N GLY A 76 -8.73 6.40 11.80
CA GLY A 76 -8.94 5.62 13.01
C GLY A 76 -8.42 4.19 12.80
N ASP A 77 -9.22 3.18 13.09
CA ASP A 77 -8.82 1.77 12.92
C ASP A 77 -9.03 1.23 11.50
N ARG A 78 -9.46 2.07 10.55
CA ARG A 78 -9.78 1.66 9.19
C ARG A 78 -8.61 1.91 8.26
N LEU A 79 -8.17 0.87 7.55
CA LEU A 79 -7.18 1.01 6.47
C LEU A 79 -7.88 1.61 5.25
N THR A 80 -7.59 2.87 4.94
CA THR A 80 -8.28 3.59 3.86
C THR A 80 -7.45 3.71 2.59
N THR A 81 -6.13 3.55 2.68
CA THR A 81 -5.24 3.69 1.52
C THR A 81 -4.17 2.61 1.54
N VAL A 82 -3.95 1.95 0.41
CA VAL A 82 -2.78 1.11 0.14
C VAL A 82 -2.12 1.64 -1.12
N GLN A 83 -0.85 2.02 -1.03
CA GLN A 83 -0.15 2.64 -2.15
C GLN A 83 1.17 1.94 -2.40
N THR A 84 1.37 1.45 -3.61
CA THR A 84 2.66 1.02 -4.15
C THR A 84 3.27 2.15 -4.99
N ASP A 85 4.37 1.86 -5.68
CA ASP A 85 4.93 2.71 -6.73
C ASP A 85 3.99 2.84 -7.94
N THR A 86 3.31 1.75 -8.33
CA THR A 86 2.45 1.72 -9.52
C THR A 86 0.98 2.03 -9.23
N THR A 87 0.47 1.67 -8.06
CA THR A 87 -0.98 1.60 -7.83
C THR A 87 -1.34 2.19 -6.48
N ARG A 88 -2.48 2.87 -6.43
CA ARG A 88 -3.09 3.35 -5.20
C ARG A 88 -4.52 2.83 -5.11
N ILE A 89 -4.79 2.09 -4.04
CA ILE A 89 -6.11 1.60 -3.70
C ILE A 89 -6.63 2.43 -2.53
N GLN A 90 -7.84 2.94 -2.65
CA GLN A 90 -8.51 3.70 -1.62
C GLN A 90 -9.87 3.10 -1.32
N THR A 91 -10.22 2.98 -0.04
CA THR A 91 -11.52 2.45 0.39
C THR A 91 -12.24 3.48 1.24
N VAL A 92 -13.44 3.85 0.81
CA VAL A 92 -14.39 4.65 1.57
C VAL A 92 -15.31 3.69 2.31
N TYR A 93 -15.44 3.91 3.62
CA TYR A 93 -16.31 3.11 4.48
C TYR A 93 -17.58 3.88 4.83
N GLN A 94 -18.63 3.13 5.20
CA GLN A 94 -19.79 3.71 5.85
C GLN A 94 -19.38 4.47 7.12
N PRO A 95 -20.03 5.62 7.44
CA PRO A 95 -19.79 6.33 8.69
C PRO A 95 -19.96 5.42 9.91
N GLY A 96 -18.97 5.41 10.81
CA GLY A 96 -19.02 4.59 12.04
C GLY A 96 -18.96 3.07 11.83
N SER A 97 -18.67 2.59 10.62
CA SER A 97 -18.68 1.18 10.27
C SER A 97 -17.41 0.76 9.51
N PHE A 98 -17.16 -0.55 9.48
CA PHE A 98 -16.14 -1.21 8.66
C PHE A 98 -16.69 -1.74 7.33
N ALA A 99 -17.99 -1.54 7.06
CA ALA A 99 -18.58 -1.89 5.77
C ALA A 99 -18.07 -0.95 4.67
N PRO A 100 -17.40 -1.47 3.63
CA PRO A 100 -16.91 -0.65 2.53
C PRO A 100 -18.09 -0.16 1.67
N LEU A 101 -18.08 1.12 1.32
CA LEU A 101 -18.99 1.72 0.35
C LEU A 101 -18.41 1.66 -1.05
N ILE A 102 -17.15 2.10 -1.19
CA ILE A 102 -16.48 2.22 -2.48
C ILE A 102 -15.01 1.85 -2.33
N ARG A 103 -14.50 1.09 -3.31
CA ARG A 103 -13.07 0.84 -3.48
C ARG A 103 -12.63 1.42 -4.82
N ILE A 104 -11.69 2.36 -4.78
CA ILE A 104 -11.12 3.02 -5.95
C ILE A 104 -9.70 2.50 -6.13
N GLU A 105 -9.36 2.10 -7.34
CA GLU A 105 -8.02 1.68 -7.72
C GLU A 105 -7.55 2.61 -8.83
N THR A 106 -6.42 3.27 -8.61
CA THR A 106 -5.87 4.27 -9.53
C THR A 106 -4.43 3.92 -9.83
N ASP A 107 -4.06 3.95 -11.11
CA ASP A 107 -2.66 3.89 -11.51
C ASP A 107 -1.97 5.22 -11.16
N ASN A 108 -0.82 5.15 -10.48
CA ASN A 108 -0.11 6.35 -10.04
C ASN A 108 0.39 7.19 -11.23
N GLY A 109 0.73 6.57 -12.37
CA GLY A 109 1.15 7.25 -13.58
C GLY A 109 0.03 8.05 -14.25
N GLU A 110 -1.24 7.68 -14.05
CA GLU A 110 -2.40 8.48 -14.47
C GLU A 110 -2.64 9.67 -13.52
N ARG A 111 -2.39 9.51 -12.22
CA ARG A 111 -2.49 10.60 -11.23
C ARG A 111 -1.45 11.70 -11.49
N GLU A 112 -0.21 11.35 -11.84
CA GLU A 112 0.85 12.33 -12.15
C GLU A 112 0.54 13.17 -13.39
N LYS A 113 -0.18 12.59 -14.37
CA LYS A 113 -0.62 13.28 -15.60
C LYS A 113 -1.86 14.15 -15.39
N ALA A 114 -2.71 13.78 -14.44
CA ALA A 114 -3.94 14.50 -14.13
C ALA A 114 -3.63 15.76 -13.31
N GLN A 115 -3.46 16.90 -13.99
CA GLN A 115 -3.45 18.24 -13.39
C GLN A 115 -4.63 18.37 -12.40
N CYS A 116 -4.30 18.72 -11.15
CA CYS A 116 -5.15 18.85 -9.96
C CYS A 116 -6.66 18.96 -10.24
N ARG A 117 -7.35 17.81 -10.18
CA ARG A 117 -8.80 17.68 -9.94
C ARG A 117 -9.00 16.79 -8.72
N SER A 118 -10.02 17.04 -7.93
CA SER A 118 -10.37 16.20 -6.78
C SER A 118 -10.71 14.77 -7.23
N LEU A 119 -10.54 13.80 -6.36
CA LEU A 119 -10.89 12.40 -6.61
C LEU A 119 -12.38 12.25 -6.97
N ALA A 120 -13.25 13.03 -6.32
CA ALA A 120 -14.67 13.04 -6.64
C ALA A 120 -14.94 13.56 -8.06
N GLU A 121 -14.27 14.63 -8.49
CA GLU A 121 -14.42 15.15 -9.86
C GLU A 121 -13.91 14.17 -10.91
N LYS A 122 -12.77 13.50 -10.64
CA LYS A 122 -12.21 12.49 -11.55
C LYS A 122 -13.19 11.34 -11.79
N LEU A 123 -13.68 10.73 -10.70
CA LEU A 123 -14.60 9.60 -10.78
C LEU A 123 -15.95 9.97 -11.43
N GLN A 124 -16.46 11.18 -11.20
CA GLN A 124 -17.69 11.65 -11.86
C GLN A 124 -17.50 11.88 -13.37
N GLN A 125 -16.29 12.28 -13.79
CA GLN A 125 -15.94 12.46 -15.21
C GLN A 125 -15.66 11.14 -15.93
N GLU A 126 -14.98 10.20 -15.27
CA GLU A 126 -14.75 8.85 -15.78
C GLU A 126 -16.08 8.12 -16.01
N GLY A 127 -17.09 8.42 -15.19
CA GLY A 127 -18.46 7.94 -15.39
C GLY A 127 -18.61 6.43 -15.19
N SER A 128 -19.76 5.90 -15.60
CA SER A 128 -19.96 4.45 -15.70
C SER A 128 -19.24 3.89 -16.94
N GLU A 129 -19.04 2.58 -17.01
CA GLU A 129 -18.52 1.89 -18.21
C GLU A 129 -19.33 2.24 -19.49
N ASP A 130 -20.58 2.67 -19.33
CA ASP A 130 -21.49 3.12 -20.40
C ASP A 130 -21.24 4.58 -20.89
N GLY A 131 -20.25 5.29 -20.33
CA GLY A 131 -19.90 6.65 -20.74
C GLY A 131 -20.84 7.76 -20.23
N HIS A 132 -21.79 7.42 -19.36
CA HIS A 132 -22.65 8.39 -18.68
C HIS A 132 -21.94 8.95 -17.44
N GLY A 133 -21.85 10.28 -17.36
CA GLY A 133 -21.34 10.97 -16.18
C GLY A 133 -22.18 10.64 -14.95
N VAL A 134 -21.51 10.29 -13.85
CA VAL A 134 -22.16 9.97 -12.57
C VAL A 134 -22.14 11.22 -11.70
N VAL A 135 -23.23 11.52 -10.99
CA VAL A 135 -23.27 12.59 -9.98
C VAL A 135 -23.30 11.94 -8.59
N PHE A 136 -22.32 12.26 -7.76
CA PHE A 136 -22.26 11.72 -6.40
C PHE A 136 -23.07 12.57 -5.41
N PRO A 137 -23.71 11.95 -4.41
CA PRO A 137 -24.26 12.67 -3.26
C PRO A 137 -23.19 13.50 -2.54
N ALA A 138 -23.56 14.66 -2.01
CA ALA A 138 -22.62 15.58 -1.34
C ALA A 138 -21.85 14.92 -0.18
N GLU A 139 -22.48 13.99 0.54
CA GLU A 139 -21.84 13.23 1.61
C GLU A 139 -20.68 12.37 1.11
N LEU A 140 -20.84 11.75 -0.07
CA LEU A 140 -19.80 10.94 -0.70
C LEU A 140 -18.66 11.81 -1.23
N VAL A 141 -18.97 12.97 -1.83
CA VAL A 141 -17.96 13.95 -2.25
C VAL A 141 -17.09 14.36 -1.05
N GLY A 142 -17.71 14.74 0.07
CA GLY A 142 -16.96 15.09 1.28
C GLY A 142 -16.13 13.93 1.87
N LEU A 143 -16.56 12.67 1.70
CA LEU A 143 -15.76 11.50 2.07
C LEU A 143 -14.52 11.35 1.18
N LEU A 144 -14.67 11.53 -0.13
CA LEU A 144 -13.58 11.44 -1.11
C LEU A 144 -12.55 12.57 -0.92
N ASP A 145 -12.99 13.79 -0.67
CA ASP A 145 -12.10 14.94 -0.45
C ASP A 145 -11.25 14.78 0.82
N ARG A 146 -11.86 14.32 1.92
CA ARG A 146 -11.12 14.01 3.16
C ARG A 146 -10.07 12.92 2.94
N LEU A 147 -10.39 11.97 2.08
CA LEU A 147 -9.51 10.85 1.78
C LEU A 147 -8.29 11.30 0.95
N GLU A 148 -8.46 12.27 0.06
CA GLU A 148 -7.34 12.90 -0.65
C GLU A 148 -6.47 13.77 0.26
N GLY A 149 -7.07 14.59 1.13
CA GLY A 149 -6.33 15.47 2.05
C GLY A 149 -5.37 14.70 2.97
N LYS A 150 -5.73 13.48 3.38
CA LYS A 150 -4.88 12.61 4.22
C LYS A 150 -3.68 12.01 3.48
N SER A 151 -3.71 11.97 2.15
CA SER A 151 -2.64 11.39 1.34
C SER A 151 -1.55 12.38 0.90
N GLY A 152 -1.75 13.68 1.15
CA GLY A 152 -0.82 14.74 0.74
C GLY A 152 0.29 15.07 1.72
N GLN A 153 0.42 14.37 2.87
CA GLN A 153 1.35 14.74 3.95
C GLN A 153 2.55 13.81 4.15
N THR A 154 2.81 12.86 3.27
CA THR A 154 4.01 12.00 3.38
C THR A 154 4.93 12.21 2.18
N ALA A 155 5.85 13.15 2.33
CA ALA A 155 7.09 13.27 1.56
C ALA A 155 8.24 12.67 2.39
#